data_AF-A0A6I7WR59-F1
#
_entry.id   AF-A0A6I7WR59-F1
#
_cell.length_a   1.000
_cell.length_b   1.000
_cell.length_c   1.000
_cell.angle_alpha   90.00
_cell.angle_beta   90.00
_cell.angle_gamma   90.00
#
_symmetry.space_group_name_H-M   'P 1'
#
loop_
_entity.id
_entity.type
_entity.pdbx_description
1 polymer ?
#
loop_
_entity_poly.entity_id
_entity_poly.type
_entity_poly.pdbx_seq_one_letter_code
_entity_poly.pdbx_strand_id
1 'polypeptide(L)'
;MKYFQDNIEQIGAVVYVRLKDETTPKKIDIKSDDLSSIKKMFVNSLGSEIISKEDVSVVLLSKSDERKNVIYEYDIEVPEYFQCLQDVTSSDDHELFNLQDDNINSVVAMIIELGDEQKQVVLFKTMAQV
;
A
#
# COMPACT_ATOMS: atom_id res chain seq x y z
N MET A 1 -1.80 10.65 10.30
CA MET A 1 -2.77 9.67 10.83
C MET A 1 -4.09 10.30 11.25
N LYS A 2 -4.11 11.29 12.15
CA LYS A 2 -5.35 11.95 12.61
C LYS A 2 -6.28 12.39 11.46
N TYR A 3 -5.72 12.98 10.39
CA TYR A 3 -6.47 13.32 9.18
C TYR A 3 -7.28 12.14 8.61
N PHE A 4 -6.66 10.98 8.43
CA PHE A 4 -7.31 9.80 7.85
C PHE A 4 -8.38 9.22 8.78
N GLN A 5 -8.20 9.35 10.10
CA GLN A 5 -9.20 8.92 11.08
C GLN A 5 -10.42 9.85 11.09
N ASP A 6 -10.17 11.17 11.11
CA ASP A 6 -11.22 12.19 11.14
C ASP A 6 -12.04 12.22 9.83
N ASN A 7 -11.43 11.85 8.69
CA ASN A 7 -12.03 11.91 7.36
C ASN A 7 -12.28 10.54 6.72
N ILE A 8 -12.34 9.45 7.50
CA ILE A 8 -12.42 8.07 7.00
C ILE A 8 -13.58 7.81 6.01
N GLU A 9 -14.71 8.49 6.20
CA GLU A 9 -15.89 8.36 5.33
C GLU A 9 -15.73 9.15 4.02
N GLN A 10 -14.85 10.17 3.98
CA GLN A 10 -14.65 11.06 2.83
C GLN A 10 -13.51 10.61 1.94
N ILE A 11 -12.44 10.05 2.51
CA ILE A 11 -11.30 9.56 1.73
C ILE A 11 -11.69 8.36 0.86
N GLY A 12 -11.06 8.24 -0.30
CA GLY A 12 -11.15 7.08 -1.19
C GLY A 12 -10.21 5.95 -0.79
N ALA A 13 -10.42 4.80 -1.41
CA ALA A 13 -9.47 3.69 -1.41
C ALA A 13 -9.41 3.05 -2.79
N VAL A 14 -8.21 2.74 -3.25
CA VAL A 14 -7.99 1.93 -4.45
C VAL A 14 -7.01 0.82 -4.12
N VAL A 15 -7.29 -0.39 -4.62
CA VAL A 15 -6.42 -1.55 -4.43
C VAL A 15 -5.91 -1.99 -5.79
N TYR A 16 -4.62 -2.21 -5.87
CA TYR A 16 -3.94 -2.75 -7.03
C TYR A 16 -3.17 -4.02 -6.65
N VAL A 17 -2.92 -4.86 -7.64
CA VAL A 17 -2.03 -6.01 -7.55
C VAL A 17 -0.92 -5.87 -8.56
N ARG A 18 0.27 -6.30 -8.18
CA ARG A 18 1.39 -6.42 -9.09
C ARG A 18 1.64 -7.88 -9.42
N LEU A 19 1.72 -8.19 -10.71
CA LEU A 19 2.04 -9.54 -11.20
C LEU A 19 3.55 -9.69 -11.39
N LYS A 20 4.05 -10.93 -11.28
CA LYS A 20 5.48 -11.26 -11.30
C LYS A 20 6.21 -10.73 -12.55
N ASP A 21 5.54 -10.79 -13.70
CA ASP A 21 6.11 -10.48 -15.00
C ASP A 21 5.63 -9.11 -15.54
N GLU A 22 5.01 -8.30 -14.67
CA GLU A 22 4.48 -6.97 -15.02
C GLU A 22 5.03 -5.89 -14.07
N THR A 23 5.31 -4.73 -14.65
CA THR A 23 5.77 -3.55 -13.91
C THR A 23 4.61 -2.65 -13.48
N THR A 24 3.62 -2.51 -14.36
CA THR A 24 2.41 -1.72 -14.14
C THR A 24 1.41 -2.54 -13.32
N PRO A 25 0.93 -2.03 -12.18
CA PRO A 25 -0.08 -2.73 -11.40
C PRO A 25 -1.42 -2.85 -12.14
N LYS A 26 -2.21 -3.86 -11.80
CA LYS A 26 -3.61 -3.96 -12.21
C LYS A 26 -4.53 -3.59 -11.06
N LYS A 27 -5.58 -2.82 -11.34
CA LYS A 27 -6.56 -2.37 -10.36
C LYS A 27 -7.56 -3.49 -10.05
N ILE A 28 -7.84 -3.72 -8.78
CA ILE A 28 -8.90 -4.66 -8.38
C ILE A 28 -10.25 -3.95 -8.47
N ASP A 29 -11.21 -4.58 -9.13
CA ASP A 29 -12.61 -4.17 -9.09
C ASP A 29 -13.24 -4.58 -7.76
N ILE A 30 -13.36 -3.62 -6.83
CA ILE A 30 -13.95 -3.81 -5.50
C ILE A 30 -15.28 -3.08 -5.46
N LYS A 31 -16.32 -3.78 -5.01
CA LYS A 31 -17.65 -3.20 -4.84
C LYS A 31 -17.60 -2.03 -3.86
N SER A 32 -18.38 -0.99 -4.16
CA SER A 32 -18.48 0.21 -3.32
C SER A 32 -18.73 -0.10 -1.84
N ASP A 33 -19.59 -1.09 -1.59
CA ASP A 33 -20.03 -1.45 -0.24
C ASP A 33 -18.90 -2.08 0.59
N ASP A 34 -17.93 -2.72 -0.07
CA ASP A 34 -16.78 -3.36 0.57
C ASP A 34 -15.65 -2.34 0.86
N LEU A 35 -15.56 -1.25 0.08
CA LEU A 35 -14.50 -0.23 0.23
C LEU A 35 -14.49 0.44 1.61
N SER A 36 -15.65 0.67 2.23
CA SER A 36 -15.73 1.26 3.58
C SER A 36 -15.04 0.38 4.62
N SER A 37 -15.19 -0.95 4.51
CA SER A 37 -14.56 -1.91 5.42
C SER A 37 -13.04 -1.95 5.23
N ILE A 38 -12.57 -1.89 3.98
CA ILE A 38 -11.14 -1.88 3.63
C ILE A 38 -10.46 -0.63 4.18
N LYS A 39 -11.06 0.55 3.96
CA LYS A 39 -10.57 1.83 4.52
C LYS A 39 -10.37 1.73 6.03
N LYS A 40 -11.41 1.29 6.74
CA LYS A 40 -11.39 1.15 8.20
C LYS A 40 -10.33 0.15 8.64
N MET A 41 -10.22 -0.99 7.97
CA MET A 41 -9.22 -2.01 8.30
C MET A 41 -7.80 -1.45 8.22
N PHE A 42 -7.42 -0.82 7.11
CA PHE A 42 -6.08 -0.30 6.93
C PHE A 42 -5.78 0.92 7.82
N VAL A 43 -6.70 1.88 7.92
CA VAL A 43 -6.52 3.06 8.79
C VAL A 43 -6.38 2.64 10.26
N ASN A 44 -7.19 1.69 10.73
CA ASN A 44 -7.06 1.16 12.09
C ASN A 44 -5.75 0.41 12.29
N SER A 45 -5.33 -0.42 11.33
CA SER A 45 -4.06 -1.15 11.40
C SER A 45 -2.86 -0.21 11.41
N LEU A 46 -2.85 0.85 10.61
CA LEU A 46 -1.81 1.88 10.66
C LEU A 46 -1.78 2.57 12.04
N GLY A 47 -2.95 2.86 12.59
CA GLY A 47 -3.09 3.38 13.95
C GLY A 47 -2.44 2.46 15.00
N SER A 48 -2.88 1.21 15.08
CA SER A 48 -2.46 0.28 16.14
C SER A 48 -1.05 -0.27 15.97
N GLU A 49 -0.63 -0.55 14.73
CA GLU A 49 0.63 -1.27 14.47
C GLU A 49 1.83 -0.35 14.26
N ILE A 50 1.59 0.92 13.90
CA ILE A 50 2.65 1.86 13.55
C ILE A 50 2.61 3.07 14.48
N ILE A 51 1.46 3.75 14.60
CA ILE A 51 1.39 5.06 15.27
C ILE A 51 1.30 4.96 16.79
N SER A 52 0.52 4.01 17.30
CA SER A 52 0.29 3.83 18.75
C SER A 52 1.40 3.05 19.45
N LYS A 53 2.42 2.55 18.73
CA LYS A 53 3.53 1.84 19.35
C LYS A 53 4.60 2.82 19.83
N GLU A 54 4.61 3.07 21.14
CA GLU A 54 5.60 3.94 21.78
C GLU A 54 7.04 3.41 21.67
N ASP A 55 7.21 2.10 21.53
CA ASP A 55 8.52 1.42 21.44
C ASP A 55 9.06 1.26 20.01
N VAL A 56 8.39 1.84 19.00
CA VAL A 56 8.85 1.78 17.61
C VAL A 56 9.67 3.03 17.30
N SER A 57 10.96 2.83 17.02
CA SER A 57 11.84 3.89 16.55
C SER A 57 11.91 3.93 15.03
N VAL A 58 12.11 5.13 14.48
CA VAL A 58 12.41 5.32 13.06
C VAL A 58 13.92 5.37 12.89
N VAL A 59 14.46 4.55 11.98
CA VAL A 59 15.89 4.45 11.70
C VAL A 59 16.12 4.55 10.21
N LEU A 60 17.19 5.21 9.78
CA LEU A 60 17.60 5.24 8.38
C LEU A 60 17.96 3.84 7.90
N LEU A 61 17.42 3.44 6.74
CA LEU A 61 17.69 2.13 6.13
C LEU A 61 19.19 1.93 5.86
N SER A 62 19.91 2.97 5.44
CA SER A 62 21.36 2.96 5.22
C SER A 62 22.18 2.65 6.48
N LYS A 63 21.59 2.85 7.67
CA LYS A 63 22.18 2.60 8.98
C LYS A 63 21.58 1.38 9.66
N SER A 64 20.88 0.54 8.90
CA SER A 64 20.25 -0.67 9.44
C SER A 64 21.29 -1.55 10.12
N ASP A 65 21.02 -1.87 11.39
CA ASP A 65 21.84 -2.69 12.28
C ASP A 65 21.09 -3.97 12.72
N GLU A 66 20.10 -4.39 11.92
CA GLU A 66 19.25 -5.57 12.12
C GLU A 66 18.34 -5.54 13.37
N ARG A 67 18.14 -4.36 13.98
CA ARG A 67 17.15 -4.21 15.06
C ARG A 67 15.77 -4.64 14.61
N LYS A 68 15.10 -5.42 15.47
CA LYS A 68 13.69 -5.79 15.33
C LYS A 68 12.82 -4.66 15.86
N ASN A 69 11.57 -4.59 15.41
CA ASN A 69 10.56 -3.61 15.84
C ASN A 69 10.91 -2.14 15.57
N VAL A 70 11.56 -1.86 14.45
CA VAL A 70 11.83 -0.49 13.98
C VAL A 70 11.16 -0.24 12.63
N ILE A 71 10.85 1.02 12.34
CA ILE A 71 10.44 1.46 11.01
C ILE A 71 11.69 1.99 10.32
N TYR A 72 11.94 1.48 9.10
CA TYR A 72 13.04 1.99 8.30
C TYR A 72 12.55 3.16 7.43
N GLU A 73 13.17 4.32 7.62
CA GLU A 73 13.06 5.43 6.70
C GLU A 73 13.96 5.16 5.48
N TYR A 74 13.38 5.25 4.29
CA TYR A 74 14.08 4.97 3.05
C TYR A 74 14.99 6.15 2.68
N ASP A 75 16.30 6.00 2.83
CA ASP A 75 17.30 7.05 2.59
C ASP A 75 18.41 6.65 1.60
N ILE A 76 18.14 5.61 0.81
CA ILE A 76 19.01 5.13 -0.27
C ILE A 76 18.27 5.16 -1.61
N GLU A 77 18.95 4.81 -2.70
CA GLU A 77 18.34 4.71 -4.02
C GLU A 77 17.16 3.71 -4.00
N VAL A 78 15.99 4.18 -4.43
CA VAL A 78 14.76 3.37 -4.48
C VAL A 78 14.85 2.40 -5.66
N PRO A 79 14.78 1.07 -5.43
CA PRO A 79 14.81 0.08 -6.48
C PRO A 79 13.70 0.31 -7.50
N GLU A 80 13.98 0.00 -8.77
CA GLU A 80 12.97 -0.02 -9.85
C GLU A 80 11.76 -0.88 -9.51
N TYR A 81 11.94 -1.89 -8.64
CA TYR A 81 10.85 -2.69 -8.10
C TYR A 81 9.73 -1.85 -7.44
N PHE A 82 10.06 -0.72 -6.82
CA PHE A 82 9.07 0.17 -6.20
C PHE A 82 8.56 1.28 -7.14
N GLN A 83 8.96 1.28 -8.42
CA GLN A 83 8.47 2.25 -9.40
C GLN A 83 6.94 2.24 -9.54
N CYS A 84 6.31 1.08 -9.31
CA CYS A 84 4.86 0.92 -9.25
C CYS A 84 4.17 1.82 -8.20
N LEU A 85 4.86 2.24 -7.13
CA LEU A 85 4.31 3.17 -6.16
C LEU A 85 4.15 4.58 -6.73
N GLN A 86 5.06 4.99 -7.60
CA GLN A 86 4.94 6.28 -8.28
C GLN A 86 3.84 6.22 -9.35
N ASP A 87 3.74 5.09 -10.06
CA ASP A 87 2.75 4.83 -11.10
C ASP A 87 1.31 5.01 -10.57
N VAL A 88 0.96 4.32 -9.48
CA VAL A 88 -0.39 4.40 -8.88
C VAL A 88 -0.75 5.77 -8.34
N THR A 89 0.24 6.61 -7.99
CA THR A 89 -0.01 7.99 -7.53
C THR A 89 -0.04 9.03 -8.65
N SER A 90 0.42 8.67 -9.85
CA SER A 90 0.58 9.61 -10.96
C SER A 90 -0.36 9.35 -12.13
N SER A 91 -0.97 8.16 -12.18
CA SER A 91 -1.85 7.71 -13.25
C SER A 91 -3.10 7.03 -12.69
N ASP A 92 -4.26 7.36 -13.24
CA ASP A 92 -5.49 6.59 -13.00
C ASP A 92 -5.70 5.48 -14.05
N ASP A 93 -4.83 5.41 -15.06
CA ASP A 93 -4.95 4.51 -16.21
C ASP A 93 -4.29 3.16 -15.92
N HIS A 94 -5.00 2.32 -15.16
CA HIS A 94 -4.59 0.96 -14.82
C HIS A 94 -5.64 -0.04 -15.30
N GLU A 95 -5.19 -1.10 -15.96
CA GLU A 95 -6.07 -2.21 -16.36
C GLU A 95 -6.72 -2.87 -15.14
N LEU A 96 -7.94 -3.38 -15.30
CA LEU A 96 -8.58 -4.16 -14.26
C LEU A 96 -7.95 -5.56 -14.21
N PHE A 97 -7.67 -6.02 -12.99
CA PHE A 97 -7.30 -7.41 -12.76
C PHE A 97 -8.52 -8.30 -13.00
N ASN A 98 -8.39 -9.28 -13.90
CA ASN A 98 -9.44 -10.19 -14.28
C ASN A 98 -9.03 -11.64 -13.96
N LEU A 99 -9.74 -12.30 -13.05
CA LEU A 99 -9.47 -13.71 -12.68
C LEU A 99 -9.60 -14.71 -13.85
N GLN A 100 -10.23 -14.32 -14.97
CA GLN A 100 -10.33 -15.15 -16.17
C GLN A 100 -9.06 -15.10 -17.02
N ASP A 101 -8.41 -13.93 -17.08
CA ASP A 101 -7.26 -13.66 -17.96
C ASP A 101 -5.94 -13.63 -17.19
N ASP A 102 -5.99 -13.20 -15.93
CA ASP A 102 -4.84 -13.02 -15.05
C ASP A 102 -4.70 -14.18 -14.06
N ASN A 103 -3.46 -14.58 -13.83
CA ASN A 103 -3.13 -15.64 -12.88
C ASN A 103 -2.99 -15.08 -11.47
N ILE A 104 -3.92 -15.38 -10.57
CA ILE A 104 -3.81 -14.96 -9.16
C ILE A 104 -2.52 -15.44 -8.49
N ASN A 105 -1.96 -16.57 -8.91
CA ASN A 105 -0.71 -17.09 -8.37
C ASN A 105 0.53 -16.30 -8.83
N SER A 106 0.40 -15.42 -9.83
CA SER A 106 1.47 -14.52 -10.22
C SER A 106 1.47 -13.21 -9.44
N VAL A 107 0.49 -12.96 -8.57
CA VAL A 107 0.47 -11.77 -7.70
C VAL A 107 1.64 -11.81 -6.72
N VAL A 108 2.56 -10.86 -6.86
CA VAL A 108 3.75 -10.72 -5.99
C VAL A 108 3.59 -9.64 -4.93
N ALA A 109 2.69 -8.69 -5.15
CA ALA A 109 2.41 -7.63 -4.18
C ALA A 109 1.00 -7.06 -4.33
N MET A 110 0.52 -6.48 -3.24
CA MET A 110 -0.67 -5.65 -3.17
C MET A 110 -0.27 -4.21 -2.86
N ILE A 111 -0.93 -3.27 -3.53
CA ILE A 111 -0.73 -1.84 -3.35
C ILE A 111 -2.08 -1.25 -2.95
N ILE A 112 -2.11 -0.51 -1.84
CA ILE A 112 -3.33 0.11 -1.34
C ILE A 112 -3.12 1.61 -1.25
N GLU A 113 -3.86 2.36 -2.04
CA GLU A 113 -3.92 3.80 -2.00
C GLU A 113 -5.11 4.24 -1.13
N LEU A 114 -4.87 5.13 -0.18
CA LEU A 114 -5.87 5.70 0.71
C LEU A 114 -5.71 7.22 0.75
N GLY A 115 -6.78 7.97 0.56
CA GLY A 115 -6.70 9.41 0.64
C GLY A 115 -7.68 10.17 -0.23
N ASP A 116 -7.36 11.43 -0.42
CA ASP A 116 -8.07 12.40 -1.26
C ASP A 116 -7.05 13.40 -1.84
N GLU A 117 -7.57 14.47 -2.44
CA GLU A 117 -6.76 15.56 -3.01
C GLU A 117 -5.85 16.28 -2.00
N GLN A 118 -6.11 16.18 -0.69
CA GLN A 118 -5.32 16.86 0.35
C GLN A 118 -4.23 15.97 0.94
N LYS A 119 -4.55 14.70 1.22
CA LYS A 119 -3.63 13.74 1.84
C LYS A 119 -3.82 12.35 1.25
N GLN A 120 -2.70 11.76 0.84
CA GLN A 120 -2.62 10.39 0.36
C GLN A 120 -1.58 9.58 1.15
N VAL A 121 -1.82 8.28 1.25
CA VAL A 121 -0.84 7.28 1.67
C VAL A 121 -0.98 6.06 0.77
N VAL A 122 0.16 5.52 0.33
CA VAL A 122 0.21 4.29 -0.44
C VAL A 122 0.96 3.23 0.34
N LEU A 123 0.34 2.07 0.48
CA LEU A 123 0.88 0.92 1.20
C LEU A 123 1.31 -0.13 0.20
N PHE A 124 2.58 -0.56 0.28
CA PHE A 124 3.10 -1.68 -0.49
C PHE A 124 3.21 -2.92 0.41
N LYS A 125 2.59 -4.03 0.01
CA LYS A 125 2.69 -5.30 0.74
C LYS A 125 3.07 -6.43 -0.21
N THR A 126 4.27 -7.01 0.00
CA THR A 126 4.66 -8.23 -0.70
C THR A 126 3.78 -9.41 -0.25
N MET A 127 3.46 -10.28 -1.20
CA MET A 127 2.85 -11.57 -0.89
C MET A 127 3.96 -12.58 -0.66
N ALA A 128 3.85 -13.39 0.39
CA ALA A 128 4.74 -14.52 0.57
C ALA A 128 4.52 -15.48 -0.60
N GLN A 129 5.57 -15.79 -1.35
CA GLN A 129 5.52 -16.87 -2.33
C GLN A 129 5.41 -18.18 -1.54
N VAL A 130 4.28 -18.87 -1.68
CA VAL A 130 4.06 -20.20 -1.08
C VAL A 130 4.74 -21.26 -1.93
#